data_AF-A0AAV4LGR3-F1
#
_entry.id   AF-A0AAV4LGR3-F1
#
_cell.length_a   1.000
_cell.length_b   1.000
_cell.length_c   1.000
_cell.angle_alpha   90.00
_cell.angle_beta   90.00
_cell.angle_gamma   90.00
#
_symmetry.space_group_name_H-M   'P 1'
#
loop_
_entity.id
_entity.type
_entity.pdbx_description
1 polymer ?
#
loop_
_entity_poly.entity_id
_entity_poly.type
_entity_poly.pdbx_seq_one_letter_code
_entity_poly.pdbx_strand_id
1 'polypeptide(L)'
;MKLIRQRQAAPILIVGVIFLVVALFFSVQVFRALLPFYTWNPFVNMITIGQDVIGKWQYGGVDDQGRMQFYNGFQTVKIPGTSPTFDAEGSYVVIKDHTPNTLTIQYPRAVILQWVIIFIAITVFLLGTIKLIVLAKWPSGKTGISRRRWKKRMRIPMRVRRMFWRR
;
A
#
# COMPACT_ATOMS: atom_id res chain seq x y z
N MET A 1 35.44 13.99 10.06
CA MET A 1 34.19 13.89 10.85
C MET A 1 32.93 13.66 9.98
N LYS A 2 33.03 12.93 8.85
CA LYS A 2 31.90 12.62 7.94
C LYS A 2 31.47 11.14 7.96
N LEU A 3 32.31 10.25 8.48
CA LEU A 3 32.10 8.79 8.46
C LEU A 3 31.14 8.29 9.55
N ILE A 4 30.90 9.06 10.61
CA ILE A 4 30.08 8.61 11.75
C ILE A 4 28.57 8.77 11.49
N ARG A 5 28.16 9.74 10.66
CA ARG A 5 26.74 10.04 10.42
C ARG A 5 26.03 9.03 9.52
N GLN A 6 26.78 8.30 8.69
CA GLN A 6 26.21 7.35 7.73
C GLN A 6 25.82 6.00 8.39
N ARG A 7 26.41 5.67 9.54
CA ARG A 7 26.11 4.44 10.31
C ARG A 7 24.78 4.50 11.08
N GLN A 8 24.23 5.69 11.32
CA GLN A 8 22.98 5.84 12.09
C GLN A 8 21.71 5.86 11.23
N ALA A 9 21.82 6.04 9.91
CA ALA A 9 20.65 6.01 9.02
C ALA A 9 20.19 4.58 8.67
N ALA A 10 21.12 3.63 8.59
CA ALA A 10 20.81 2.22 8.31
C ALA A 10 19.92 1.55 9.37
N PRO A 11 20.17 1.68 10.70
CA PRO A 11 19.31 1.04 11.69
C PRO A 11 17.90 1.64 11.73
N ILE A 12 17.74 2.95 11.49
CA ILE A 12 16.43 3.60 11.47
C ILE A 12 15.58 3.10 10.29
N LEU A 13 16.19 2.90 9.12
CA LEU A 13 15.51 2.32 7.96
C LEU A 13 15.08 0.88 8.21
N ILE A 14 15.95 0.06 8.82
CA ILE A 14 15.64 -1.34 9.14
C ILE A 14 14.48 -1.42 10.14
N VAL A 15 14.52 -0.61 11.21
CA VAL A 15 13.42 -0.55 12.20
C VAL A 15 12.12 -0.08 11.56
N GLY A 16 12.17 0.91 10.65
CA GLY A 16 11.00 1.37 9.91
C GLY A 16 10.39 0.29 9.01
N VAL A 17 11.23 -0.49 8.31
CA VAL A 17 10.76 -1.60 7.47
C VAL A 17 10.14 -2.71 8.33
N ILE A 18 10.78 -3.08 9.45
CA ILE A 18 10.24 -4.08 10.37
C ILE A 18 8.89 -3.62 10.93
N PHE A 19 8.78 -2.36 11.36
CA PHE A 19 7.53 -1.80 11.86
C PHE A 19 6.42 -1.84 10.79
N LEU A 20 6.75 -1.50 9.54
CA LEU A 20 5.80 -1.56 8.43
C LEU A 20 5.33 -3.00 8.17
N VAL A 21 6.23 -3.98 8.17
CA VAL A 21 5.88 -5.40 8.01
C VAL A 21 4.98 -5.88 9.15
N VAL A 22 5.30 -5.51 10.40
CA VAL A 22 4.48 -5.86 11.57
C VAL A 22 3.10 -5.20 11.52
N ALA A 23 3.03 -3.92 11.16
CA ALA A 23 1.78 -3.19 11.00
C ALA A 23 0.90 -3.78 9.90
N LEU A 24 1.52 -4.22 8.79
CA LEU A 24 0.81 -4.86 7.68
C LEU A 24 0.29 -6.24 8.11
N PHE A 25 1.09 -7.02 8.83
CA PHE A 25 0.67 -8.30 9.41
C PHE A 25 -0.51 -8.11 10.37
N PHE A 26 -0.42 -7.15 11.29
CA PHE A 26 -1.50 -6.87 12.25
C PHE A 26 -2.78 -6.40 11.55
N SER A 27 -2.66 -5.54 10.54
CA SER A 27 -3.81 -5.07 9.74
C SER A 27 -4.54 -6.25 9.09
N VAL A 28 -3.82 -7.23 8.55
CA VAL A 28 -4.41 -8.45 7.98
C VAL A 28 -5.13 -9.28 9.06
N GLN A 29 -4.57 -9.40 10.27
CA GLN A 29 -5.22 -10.15 11.35
C GLN A 29 -6.50 -9.45 11.85
N VAL A 30 -6.49 -8.13 12.01
CA VAL A 30 -7.69 -7.36 12.40
C VAL A 30 -8.77 -7.47 11.33
N PHE A 31 -8.40 -7.40 10.05
CA PHE A 31 -9.34 -7.59 8.94
C PHE A 31 -10.01 -8.99 8.97
N ARG A 32 -9.24 -10.04 9.30
CA ARG A 32 -9.77 -11.40 9.49
C ARG A 32 -10.75 -11.49 10.65
N ALA A 33 -10.45 -10.84 11.78
CA ALA A 33 -11.30 -10.88 12.97
C ALA A 33 -12.65 -10.16 12.75
N LEU A 34 -12.66 -9.10 11.93
CA LEU A 34 -13.87 -8.34 11.62
C LEU A 34 -14.76 -9.02 10.56
N LEU A 35 -14.26 -10.01 9.83
CA LEU A 35 -14.98 -10.74 8.79
C LEU A 35 -15.00 -12.26 9.08
N PRO A 36 -15.87 -12.72 10.01
CA PRO A 36 -15.87 -14.10 10.47
C PRO A 36 -16.22 -15.15 9.39
N PHE A 37 -16.72 -14.72 8.22
CA PHE A 37 -17.10 -15.59 7.10
C PHE A 37 -16.05 -15.64 5.97
N TYR A 38 -14.84 -15.13 6.22
CA TYR A 38 -13.77 -15.12 5.21
C TYR A 38 -13.18 -16.52 5.02
N THR A 39 -13.47 -17.14 3.86
CA THR A 39 -12.83 -18.40 3.49
C THR A 39 -11.35 -18.18 3.16
N TRP A 40 -10.51 -19.23 3.23
CA TRP A 40 -9.07 -19.14 2.88
C TRP A 40 -8.83 -18.64 1.45
N ASN A 41 -9.85 -18.78 0.60
CA ASN A 41 -9.86 -18.27 -0.75
C ASN A 41 -10.53 -16.88 -0.77
N PRO A 42 -9.77 -15.77 -0.95
CA PRO A 42 -10.35 -14.42 -0.94
C PRO A 42 -11.33 -14.16 -2.09
N PHE A 43 -11.40 -15.08 -3.06
CA PHE A 43 -12.35 -15.04 -4.17
C PHE A 43 -13.70 -15.65 -3.81
N VAL A 44 -13.81 -16.38 -2.70
CA VAL A 44 -15.01 -17.12 -2.28
C VAL A 44 -15.60 -16.49 -1.04
N ASN A 45 -16.85 -16.04 -1.15
CA ASN A 45 -17.59 -15.41 -0.07
C ASN A 45 -18.88 -16.18 0.20
N MET A 46 -19.22 -16.33 1.47
CA MET A 46 -20.52 -16.81 1.89
C MET A 46 -21.42 -15.60 2.15
N ILE A 47 -22.59 -15.63 1.53
CA ILE A 47 -23.63 -14.60 1.56
C ILE A 47 -24.85 -15.16 2.28
N THR A 48 -25.50 -14.37 3.10
CA THR A 48 -26.77 -14.75 3.76
C THR A 48 -27.97 -14.09 3.09
N ILE A 49 -29.18 -14.49 3.47
CA ILE A 49 -30.41 -13.81 3.03
C ILE A 49 -30.30 -12.31 3.30
N GLY A 50 -30.69 -11.49 2.33
CA GLY A 50 -30.68 -10.02 2.43
C GLY A 50 -29.38 -9.34 2.05
N GLN A 51 -28.31 -10.10 1.81
CA GLN A 51 -27.02 -9.52 1.43
C GLN A 51 -26.86 -9.45 -0.09
N ASP A 52 -26.10 -8.44 -0.52
CA ASP A 52 -25.80 -8.18 -1.93
C ASP A 52 -24.88 -9.26 -2.52
N VAL A 53 -25.29 -9.78 -3.68
CA VAL A 53 -24.60 -10.80 -4.47
C VAL A 53 -23.83 -10.14 -5.60
N ILE A 54 -24.54 -9.39 -6.45
CA ILE A 54 -24.00 -8.63 -7.59
C ILE A 54 -24.74 -7.29 -7.67
N GLY A 55 -24.01 -6.18 -7.61
CA GLY A 55 -24.64 -4.85 -7.70
C GLY A 55 -25.66 -4.67 -6.58
N LYS A 56 -26.93 -4.46 -6.95
CA LYS A 56 -28.06 -4.35 -6.01
C LYS A 56 -28.87 -5.64 -5.85
N TRP A 57 -28.46 -6.74 -6.47
CA TRP A 57 -29.14 -8.02 -6.36
C TRP A 57 -28.79 -8.68 -5.03
N GLN A 58 -29.82 -9.02 -4.26
CA GLN A 58 -29.72 -9.64 -2.96
C GLN A 58 -30.18 -11.09 -3.01
N TYR A 59 -29.58 -11.92 -2.16
CA TYR A 59 -29.98 -13.31 -2.02
C TYR A 59 -31.24 -13.44 -1.17
N GLY A 60 -32.27 -14.12 -1.69
CA GLY A 60 -33.57 -14.32 -1.06
C GLY A 60 -33.78 -15.71 -0.45
N GLY A 61 -32.75 -16.56 -0.43
CA GLY A 61 -32.86 -17.93 0.04
C GLY A 61 -33.33 -18.91 -1.04
N VAL A 62 -33.72 -20.10 -0.61
CA VAL A 62 -34.25 -21.16 -1.47
C VAL A 62 -35.75 -21.29 -1.24
N ASP A 63 -36.54 -21.35 -2.32
CA ASP A 63 -37.99 -21.60 -2.21
C ASP A 63 -38.31 -23.08 -1.91
N ASP A 64 -39.58 -23.37 -1.63
CA ASP A 64 -40.07 -24.73 -1.37
C ASP A 64 -39.83 -25.71 -2.54
N GLN A 65 -39.51 -25.18 -3.73
CA GLN A 65 -39.23 -25.94 -4.94
C GLN A 65 -37.72 -26.12 -5.17
N GLY A 66 -36.87 -25.73 -4.21
CA GLY A 66 -35.42 -25.87 -4.30
C GLY A 66 -34.76 -24.85 -5.24
N ARG A 67 -35.43 -23.74 -5.56
CA ARG A 67 -34.90 -22.69 -6.45
C ARG A 67 -34.33 -21.54 -5.65
N MET A 68 -33.14 -21.11 -6.01
CA MET A 68 -32.50 -19.94 -5.44
C MET A 68 -33.19 -18.67 -5.94
N GLN A 69 -33.50 -17.77 -5.01
CA GLN A 69 -34.19 -16.52 -5.29
C GLN A 69 -33.21 -15.35 -5.17
N PHE A 70 -33.29 -14.43 -6.14
CA PHE A 70 -32.50 -13.20 -6.17
C PHE A 70 -33.42 -12.02 -6.43
N TYR A 71 -33.21 -10.90 -5.76
CA TYR A 71 -34.07 -9.72 -5.93
C TYR A 71 -33.28 -8.42 -5.88
N ASN A 72 -33.67 -7.40 -6.65
CA ASN A 72 -32.99 -6.09 -6.67
C ASN A 72 -33.91 -4.93 -6.27
N GLY A 73 -35.00 -5.23 -5.57
CA GLY A 73 -36.05 -4.27 -5.18
C GLY A 73 -37.10 -4.01 -6.25
N PHE A 74 -36.80 -4.26 -7.54
CA PHE A 74 -37.75 -4.08 -8.65
C PHE A 74 -38.17 -5.40 -9.28
N GLN A 75 -37.29 -6.39 -9.26
CA GLN A 75 -37.47 -7.67 -9.90
C GLN A 75 -37.04 -8.79 -8.97
N THR A 76 -37.66 -9.96 -9.14
CA THR A 76 -37.26 -11.20 -8.49
C THR A 76 -37.00 -12.24 -9.56
N VAL A 77 -35.82 -12.85 -9.51
CA VAL A 77 -35.39 -13.91 -10.42
C VAL A 77 -35.21 -15.18 -9.61
N LYS A 78 -35.80 -16.27 -10.10
CA LYS A 78 -35.67 -17.60 -9.50
C LYS A 78 -34.90 -18.50 -10.45
N ILE A 79 -33.82 -19.08 -9.97
CA ILE A 79 -33.01 -20.03 -10.74
C ILE A 79 -32.98 -21.39 -10.03
N PRO A 80 -32.82 -22.50 -10.77
CA PRO A 80 -32.65 -23.81 -10.15
C PRO A 80 -31.51 -23.81 -9.13
N GLY A 81 -31.68 -24.52 -8.00
CA GLY A 81 -30.61 -24.72 -7.00
C GLY A 81 -29.32 -25.30 -7.58
N THR A 82 -29.44 -26.06 -8.67
CA THR A 82 -28.30 -26.66 -9.40
C THR A 82 -27.60 -25.70 -10.35
N SER A 83 -28.03 -24.44 -10.45
CA SER A 83 -27.42 -23.48 -11.37
C SER A 83 -25.99 -23.15 -10.94
N PRO A 84 -24.98 -23.34 -11.82
CA PRO A 84 -23.58 -23.09 -11.47
C PRO A 84 -23.24 -21.59 -11.42
N THR A 85 -24.09 -20.74 -11.96
CA THR A 85 -23.83 -19.30 -12.10
C THR A 85 -25.12 -18.49 -11.93
N PHE A 86 -24.94 -17.24 -11.53
CA PHE A 86 -25.96 -16.20 -11.59
C PHE A 86 -25.38 -14.98 -12.30
N ASP A 87 -26.08 -14.48 -13.30
CA ASP A 87 -25.71 -13.31 -14.10
C ASP A 87 -26.79 -12.24 -13.96
N ALA A 88 -26.37 -11.02 -13.66
CA ALA A 88 -27.22 -9.86 -13.59
C ALA A 88 -26.43 -8.58 -13.93
N GLU A 89 -27.08 -7.64 -14.64
CA GLU A 89 -26.52 -6.31 -14.94
C GLU A 89 -25.15 -6.37 -15.68
N GLY A 90 -24.94 -7.40 -16.50
CA GLY A 90 -23.70 -7.60 -17.25
C GLY A 90 -22.51 -8.08 -16.40
N SER A 91 -22.78 -8.54 -15.18
CA SER A 91 -21.81 -9.15 -14.26
C SER A 91 -22.33 -10.50 -13.81
N TYR A 92 -21.43 -11.46 -13.63
CA TYR A 92 -21.80 -12.80 -13.16
C TYR A 92 -20.97 -13.23 -11.95
N VAL A 93 -21.55 -14.12 -11.16
CA VAL A 93 -20.88 -14.85 -10.08
C VAL A 93 -21.01 -16.34 -10.31
N VAL A 94 -20.00 -17.07 -9.85
CA VAL A 94 -20.03 -18.53 -9.86
C VAL A 94 -20.58 -18.99 -8.52
N ILE A 95 -21.61 -19.82 -8.55
CA ILE A 95 -22.20 -20.41 -7.34
C ILE A 95 -21.42 -21.68 -7.03
N LYS A 96 -20.83 -21.75 -5.84
CA LYS A 96 -20.07 -22.91 -5.37
C LYS A 96 -20.93 -23.87 -4.60
N ASP A 97 -21.76 -23.33 -3.73
CA ASP A 97 -22.64 -24.10 -2.86
C ASP A 97 -23.78 -23.22 -2.40
N HIS A 98 -24.87 -23.83 -1.96
CA HIS A 98 -26.01 -23.13 -1.38
C HIS A 98 -26.70 -23.97 -0.32
N THR A 99 -27.27 -23.29 0.67
CA THR A 99 -28.20 -23.84 1.65
C THR A 99 -29.47 -23.00 1.61
N PRO A 100 -30.55 -23.36 2.34
CA PRO A 100 -31.76 -22.55 2.38
C PRO A 100 -31.53 -21.07 2.74
N ASN A 101 -30.49 -20.79 3.53
CA ASN A 101 -30.24 -19.46 4.10
C ASN A 101 -28.90 -18.84 3.66
N THR A 102 -28.02 -19.61 3.02
CA THR A 102 -26.67 -19.15 2.67
C THR A 102 -26.33 -19.50 1.23
N LEU A 103 -25.57 -18.63 0.59
CA LEU A 103 -25.07 -18.81 -0.76
C LEU A 103 -23.56 -18.61 -0.77
N THR A 104 -22.81 -19.62 -1.19
CA THR A 104 -21.37 -19.52 -1.37
C THR A 104 -21.10 -19.15 -2.82
N ILE A 105 -20.57 -17.95 -3.05
CA ILE A 105 -20.25 -17.45 -4.37
C ILE A 105 -18.75 -17.24 -4.55
N GLN A 106 -18.32 -17.29 -5.80
CA GLN A 106 -16.98 -16.91 -6.22
C GLN A 106 -17.06 -15.77 -7.24
N TYR A 107 -16.38 -14.66 -6.95
CA TYR A 107 -16.27 -13.54 -7.88
C TYR A 107 -15.22 -13.85 -8.96
N PRO A 108 -15.50 -13.52 -10.25
CA PRO A 108 -14.50 -13.61 -11.29
C PRO A 108 -13.31 -12.70 -10.97
N ARG A 109 -12.09 -13.16 -11.28
CA ARG A 109 -10.80 -12.59 -10.84
C ARG A 109 -10.56 -11.10 -11.17
N ALA A 110 -11.40 -10.48 -12.00
CA ALA A 110 -11.25 -9.11 -12.47
C ALA A 110 -11.34 -8.04 -11.35
N VAL A 111 -12.13 -8.27 -10.30
CA VAL A 111 -12.31 -7.28 -9.20
C VAL A 111 -11.02 -7.06 -8.39
N ILE A 112 -10.12 -8.04 -8.38
CA ILE A 112 -8.87 -7.99 -7.60
C ILE A 112 -7.76 -7.20 -8.29
N LEU A 113 -7.84 -6.98 -9.61
CA LEU A 113 -6.86 -6.13 -10.30
C LEU A 113 -6.87 -4.71 -9.70
N GLN A 114 -8.05 -4.18 -9.36
CA GLN A 114 -8.17 -2.84 -8.75
C GLN A 114 -7.51 -2.76 -7.38
N TRP A 115 -7.74 -3.74 -6.50
CA TRP A 115 -7.12 -3.76 -5.16
C TRP A 115 -5.60 -3.95 -5.25
N VAL A 116 -5.11 -4.83 -6.14
CA VAL A 116 -3.67 -5.02 -6.37
C VAL A 116 -3.02 -3.73 -6.90
N ILE A 117 -3.67 -3.03 -7.83
CA ILE A 117 -3.21 -1.74 -8.35
C ILE A 117 -3.13 -0.69 -7.22
N ILE A 118 -4.14 -0.62 -6.34
CA ILE A 118 -4.15 0.29 -5.19
C ILE A 118 -2.98 -0.03 -4.23
N PHE A 119 -2.75 -1.30 -3.91
CA PHE A 119 -1.63 -1.71 -3.06
C PHE A 119 -0.26 -1.37 -3.67
N ILE A 120 -0.10 -1.60 -4.98
CA ILE A 120 1.12 -1.21 -5.70
C ILE A 120 1.31 0.31 -5.66
N ALA A 121 0.25 1.09 -5.90
CA ALA A 121 0.30 2.55 -5.89
C ALA A 121 0.70 3.11 -4.52
N ILE A 122 0.13 2.59 -3.43
CA ILE A 122 0.48 2.97 -2.05
C ILE A 122 1.95 2.63 -1.77
N THR A 123 2.40 1.45 -2.18
CA THR A 123 3.78 1.01 -1.95
C THR A 123 4.78 1.89 -2.70
N VAL A 124 4.50 2.23 -3.96
CA VAL A 124 5.32 3.15 -4.76
C VAL A 124 5.33 4.55 -4.16
N PHE A 125 4.19 5.05 -3.67
CA PHE A 125 4.09 6.35 -3.02
C PHE A 125 4.92 6.42 -1.72
N LEU A 126 4.85 5.40 -0.88
CA LEU A 126 5.64 5.31 0.35
C LEU A 126 7.15 5.22 0.05
N LEU A 127 7.56 4.44 -0.95
CA LEU A 127 8.97 4.38 -1.36
C LEU A 127 9.45 5.71 -1.96
N GLY A 128 8.60 6.39 -2.72
CA GLY A 128 8.88 7.70 -3.31
C GLY A 128 9.07 8.80 -2.25
N THR A 129 8.20 8.84 -1.24
CA THR A 129 8.29 9.82 -0.14
C THR A 129 9.53 9.62 0.72
N ILE A 130 9.92 8.36 1.00
CA ILE A 130 11.18 8.06 1.71
C ILE A 130 12.39 8.58 0.91
N LYS A 131 12.42 8.35 -0.41
CA LYS A 131 13.50 8.84 -1.29
C LYS A 131 13.57 10.36 -1.29
N LEU A 132 12.42 11.05 -1.31
CA LEU A 132 12.30 12.50 -1.24
C LEU A 132 12.78 13.07 0.10
N ILE A 133 12.43 12.45 1.23
CA ILE A 133 12.88 12.86 2.57
C ILE A 133 14.40 12.69 2.71
N VAL A 134 14.96 11.59 2.18
CA VAL A 134 16.40 11.35 2.18
C VAL A 134 17.15 12.37 1.31
N LEU A 135 16.59 12.74 0.15
CA LEU A 135 17.16 13.77 -0.74
C LEU A 135 17.01 15.19 -0.16
N ALA A 136 15.88 15.51 0.47
CA ALA A 136 15.63 16.81 1.11
C ALA A 136 16.49 17.03 2.36
N LYS A 137 16.86 15.95 3.06
CA LYS A 137 17.83 15.99 4.17
C LYS A 137 19.29 16.05 3.72
N TRP A 138 19.58 16.02 2.42
CA TRP A 138 20.95 16.24 1.91
C TRP A 138 21.21 17.75 1.92
N PRO A 139 22.01 18.27 2.89
CA PRO A 139 22.30 19.68 2.89
C PRO A 139 23.19 19.94 1.68
N SER A 140 22.70 20.75 0.75
CA SER A 140 23.48 21.35 -0.32
C SER A 140 24.59 22.20 0.30
N GLY A 141 25.67 21.54 0.70
CA GLY A 141 26.85 22.14 1.30
C GLY A 141 27.81 22.66 0.24
N LYS A 142 27.35 23.61 -0.58
CA LYS A 142 28.14 24.39 -1.55
C LYS A 142 27.35 25.69 -1.77
N THR A 143 27.75 26.90 -1.43
CA THR A 143 29.08 27.50 -1.22
C THR A 143 28.90 28.79 -0.41
N GLY A 144 29.27 28.76 0.86
CA GLY A 144 29.49 29.96 1.65
C GLY A 144 30.65 29.65 2.57
N ILE A 145 31.64 30.55 2.65
CA ILE A 145 32.91 30.43 3.38
C ILE A 145 34.10 30.01 2.49
N SER A 146 34.74 31.02 1.88
CA SER A 146 36.20 31.20 1.95
C SER A 146 36.68 32.38 1.07
N ARG A 147 36.30 33.63 1.42
CA ARG A 147 37.01 34.85 0.92
C ARG A 147 37.66 35.69 2.03
N ARG A 148 37.46 35.35 3.32
CA ARG A 148 38.03 36.13 4.44
C ARG A 148 39.45 35.73 4.88
N ARG A 149 40.08 34.73 4.25
CA ARG A 149 41.43 34.25 4.65
C ARG A 149 42.59 34.72 3.75
N TRP A 150 42.36 35.68 2.86
CA TRP A 150 43.41 36.27 2.01
C TRP A 150 43.95 37.62 2.49
N LYS A 151 43.35 38.26 3.50
CA LYS A 151 43.73 39.61 3.93
C LYS A 151 44.79 39.70 5.05
N LYS A 152 45.39 38.58 5.48
CA LYS A 152 46.37 38.56 6.60
C LYS A 152 47.79 38.07 6.24
N ARG A 153 48.12 37.88 4.96
CA ARG A 153 49.47 37.41 4.53
C ARG A 153 50.29 38.38 3.67
N MET A 154 49.94 39.66 3.63
CA MET A 154 50.79 40.72 3.05
C MET A 154 51.00 41.88 4.02
N ARG A 155 51.64 41.61 5.15
CA ARG A 155 52.44 42.62 5.86
C ARG A 155 53.83 42.03 6.04
N ILE A 156 54.64 42.13 4.99
CA ILE A 156 56.09 42.00 5.10
C ILE A 156 56.60 43.38 5.54
N PRO A 157 57.20 43.53 6.73
CA PRO A 157 57.90 44.75 7.07
C PRO A 157 59.19 44.85 6.24
N MET A 158 59.26 45.83 5.35
CA MET A 158 60.53 46.26 4.76
C MET A 158 61.36 46.95 5.84
N ARG A 159 62.30 46.22 6.43
CA ARG A 159 63.39 46.82 7.18
C ARG A 159 64.65 45.96 7.08
N VAL A 160 65.73 46.65 6.73
CA VAL A 160 67.15 46.26 6.84
C VAL A 160 67.70 45.40 5.70
N ARG A 161 68.12 46.08 4.62
CA ARG A 161 69.22 45.63 3.76
C ARG A 161 70.33 46.67 3.83
N ARG A 162 71.19 46.55 4.85
CA ARG A 162 72.53 47.12 4.89
C ARG A 162 73.50 46.00 5.19
N MET A 163 74.71 46.16 4.68
CA MET A 163 75.92 45.35 4.85
C MET A 163 76.14 44.27 3.80
N PHE A 164 77.42 44.17 3.44
CA PHE A 164 78.03 43.55 2.28
C PHE A 164 77.94 44.41 1.01
N TRP A 165 78.95 45.26 0.82
CA TRP A 165 80.11 44.90 0.00
C TRP A 165 81.35 45.68 0.50
N ARG A 166 82.36 44.92 0.93
CA ARG A 166 83.74 45.34 1.19
C ARG A 166 84.57 44.56 0.18
N ARG A 167 85.18 45.24 -0.78
CA ARG A 167 86.55 45.05 -1.30
C ARG A 167 86.72 45.91 -2.53
#